data_AF-A4YII8-F1
#
_entry.id   AF-A4YII8-F1
#
_cell.length_a   1.000
_cell.length_b   1.000
_cell.length_c   1.000
_cell.angle_alpha   90.00
_cell.angle_beta   90.00
_cell.angle_gamma   90.00
#
_symmetry.space_group_name_H-M   'P 1'
#
loop_
_entity.id
_entity.type
_entity.pdbx_description
1 polymer ?
#
loop_
_entity_poly.entity_id
_entity_poly.type
_entity_poly.pdbx_seq_one_letter_code
_entity_poly.pdbx_strand_id
1 'polypeptide(L)'
;MSDVVDFLSSVLHFCERGDPLPVAFSKAKSIKRVRNVDYDEMFELSRKLVLSYYALEGKSARKKVTSFLNKGSKVSLPPWMSEELKELIDLDAYLKSAELGRYKWFRVNRILADEDDVLSSLETQGIKFERDEDFNYLFRVISGNITKTKEFDDFKIIVQDKASVAVVQALGPEKGDVILELASAPGLKAELIYELTQGDVYLILAELNHKRLDKEIKLLSTLGVDLGKVDFINQDSTRNSVLRADKVLIDAPCSSSGIFYKEPTVLLTLRDRDKVENFSKLQKLMIKEAFNISFKKAVYSVCSIFPEEGEVIMDEYVDKLMTTEVGGIEGYGKHKSGKLSRRYFGHIHGTEDFFIATLRGVS
;
A
#
# COMPACT_ATOMS: atom_id res chain seq x y z
N MET A 1 19.98 26.02 -13.68
CA MET A 1 18.70 25.63 -14.31
C MET A 1 18.86 24.48 -15.31
N SER A 2 19.83 24.51 -16.24
CA SER A 2 20.04 23.40 -17.21
C SER A 2 20.31 22.05 -16.53
N ASP A 3 21.17 22.00 -15.51
CA ASP A 3 21.48 20.74 -14.81
C ASP A 3 20.28 20.12 -14.09
N VAL A 4 19.39 20.95 -13.53
CA VAL A 4 18.14 20.50 -12.89
C VAL A 4 17.19 19.93 -13.94
N VAL A 5 17.07 20.58 -15.10
CA VAL A 5 16.28 20.08 -16.24
C VAL A 5 16.81 18.73 -16.70
N ASP A 6 18.14 18.59 -16.87
CA ASP A 6 18.77 17.34 -17.30
C ASP A 6 18.53 16.20 -16.30
N PHE A 7 18.68 16.50 -15.00
CA PHE A 7 18.45 15.53 -13.93
C PHE A 7 17.00 15.06 -13.92
N LEU A 8 16.04 15.99 -13.86
CA LEU A 8 14.61 15.67 -13.84
C LEU A 8 14.17 14.94 -15.11
N SER A 9 14.76 15.28 -16.26
CA SER A 9 14.51 14.57 -17.52
C SER A 9 14.98 13.12 -17.44
N SER A 10 16.10 12.86 -16.77
CA SER A 10 16.62 11.51 -16.55
C SER A 10 15.73 10.72 -15.59
N VAL A 11 15.28 11.34 -14.49
CA VAL A 11 14.31 10.73 -13.57
C VAL A 11 13.03 10.35 -14.32
N LEU A 12 12.46 11.30 -15.06
CA LEU A 12 11.23 11.07 -15.81
C LEU A 12 11.41 9.98 -16.86
N HIS A 13 12.55 9.94 -17.55
CA HIS A 13 12.87 8.88 -18.51
C HIS A 13 12.86 7.48 -17.87
N PHE A 14 13.47 7.31 -16.70
CA PHE A 14 13.45 6.03 -15.98
C PHE A 14 12.04 5.67 -15.50
N CYS A 15 11.28 6.64 -14.99
CA CYS A 15 9.88 6.45 -14.61
C CYS A 15 9.02 6.00 -15.80
N GLU A 16 9.19 6.62 -16.98
CA GLU A 16 8.48 6.26 -18.22
C GLU A 16 8.80 4.83 -18.70
N ARG A 17 9.91 4.24 -18.23
CA ARG A 17 10.33 2.86 -18.50
C ARG A 17 9.95 1.87 -17.40
N GLY A 18 9.23 2.31 -16.37
CA GLY A 18 8.68 1.46 -15.32
C GLY A 18 9.54 1.33 -14.05
N ASP A 19 10.62 2.11 -13.91
CA ASP A 19 11.31 2.18 -12.62
C ASP A 19 10.47 2.95 -11.59
N PRO A 20 10.28 2.44 -10.36
CA PRO A 20 9.67 3.21 -9.26
C PRO A 20 10.44 4.51 -9.00
N LEU A 21 9.77 5.56 -8.52
CA LEU A 21 10.38 6.89 -8.37
C LEU A 21 11.67 6.88 -7.54
N PRO A 22 11.76 6.21 -6.36
CA PRO A 22 13.01 6.10 -5.60
C PRO A 22 14.16 5.48 -6.39
N VAL A 23 13.85 4.47 -7.21
CA VAL A 23 14.83 3.77 -8.05
C VAL A 23 15.27 4.67 -9.21
N ALA A 24 14.32 5.28 -9.92
CA ALA A 24 14.58 6.22 -11.00
C ALA A 24 15.41 7.43 -10.53
N PHE A 25 15.10 7.96 -9.35
CA PHE A 25 15.83 9.06 -8.74
C PHE A 25 17.27 8.66 -8.37
N SER A 26 17.46 7.49 -7.76
CA SER A 26 18.77 6.96 -7.44
C SER A 26 19.64 6.73 -8.69
N LYS A 27 19.05 6.18 -9.77
CA LYS A 27 19.72 6.01 -11.07
C LYS A 27 20.09 7.35 -11.71
N ALA A 28 19.21 8.35 -11.67
CA ALA A 28 19.56 9.69 -12.18
C ALA A 28 20.71 10.32 -11.38
N LYS A 29 20.69 10.17 -10.05
CA LYS A 29 21.75 10.65 -9.15
C LYS A 29 23.09 9.96 -9.35
N SER A 30 23.12 8.69 -9.75
CA SER A 30 24.36 7.99 -10.07
C SER A 30 24.95 8.43 -11.43
N ILE A 31 24.12 8.84 -12.38
CA ILE A 31 24.57 9.36 -13.69
C ILE A 31 25.18 10.75 -13.56
N LYS A 32 24.47 11.68 -12.93
CA LYS A 32 24.94 13.06 -12.77
C LYS A 32 24.40 13.67 -11.48
N ARG A 33 25.30 13.93 -10.54
CA ARG A 33 24.98 14.73 -9.35
C ARG A 33 24.90 16.20 -9.71
N VAL A 34 23.80 16.84 -9.31
CA VAL A 34 23.67 18.30 -9.34
C VAL A 34 24.31 18.85 -8.07
N ARG A 35 25.10 19.93 -8.20
CA ARG A 35 25.74 20.63 -7.07
C ARG A 35 24.80 21.70 -6.51
N ASN A 36 24.96 22.05 -5.23
CA ASN A 36 24.23 23.12 -4.54
C ASN A 36 22.71 22.95 -4.58
N VAL A 37 22.23 21.73 -4.36
CA VAL A 37 20.81 21.40 -4.27
C VAL A 37 20.55 20.56 -3.03
N ASP A 38 19.37 20.73 -2.43
CA ASP A 38 18.86 19.78 -1.47
C ASP A 38 18.24 18.59 -2.21
N TYR A 39 18.71 17.38 -1.91
CA TYR A 39 18.21 16.17 -2.57
C TYR A 39 16.84 15.73 -2.08
N ASP A 40 16.43 16.13 -0.87
CA ASP A 40 15.09 15.88 -0.37
C ASP A 40 14.08 16.76 -1.12
N GLU A 41 14.40 18.05 -1.30
CA GLU A 41 13.59 18.96 -2.13
C GLU A 41 13.56 18.51 -3.60
N MET A 42 14.70 18.05 -4.13
CA MET A 42 14.75 17.51 -5.50
C MET A 42 13.92 16.23 -5.66
N PHE A 43 13.86 15.38 -4.64
CA PHE A 43 13.02 14.20 -4.66
C PHE A 43 11.54 14.58 -4.69
N GLU A 44 11.12 15.52 -3.83
CA GLU A 44 9.74 16.04 -3.85
C GLU A 44 9.40 16.75 -5.17
N LEU A 45 10.35 17.48 -5.76
CA LEU A 45 10.18 18.08 -7.08
C LEU A 45 9.99 17.02 -8.17
N SER A 46 10.75 15.92 -8.10
CA SER A 46 10.60 14.77 -9.00
C SER A 46 9.24 14.08 -8.81
N ARG A 47 8.77 13.96 -7.57
CA ARG A 47 7.45 13.42 -7.23
C ARG A 47 6.33 14.24 -7.85
N LYS A 48 6.35 15.57 -7.66
CA LYS A 48 5.40 16.52 -8.25
C LYS A 48 5.41 16.50 -9.77
N LEU A 49 6.59 16.37 -10.38
CA LEU A 49 6.74 16.23 -11.83
C LEU A 49 5.99 14.99 -12.36
N VAL A 50 6.16 13.83 -11.73
CA VAL A 50 5.50 12.59 -12.17
C VAL A 50 3.99 12.65 -11.91
N LEU A 51 3.55 13.19 -10.79
CA LEU A 51 2.11 13.41 -10.52
C LEU A 51 1.45 14.36 -11.54
N SER A 52 2.22 15.29 -12.11
CA SER A 52 1.72 16.24 -13.11
C SER A 52 1.75 15.71 -14.53
N TYR A 53 2.26 14.49 -14.76
CA TYR A 53 2.66 13.97 -16.07
C TYR A 53 1.63 14.19 -17.18
N TYR A 54 0.36 13.88 -16.91
CA TYR A 54 -0.71 13.94 -17.92
C TYR A 54 -1.18 15.37 -18.23
N ALA A 55 -0.79 16.36 -17.43
CA ALA A 55 -1.01 17.78 -17.72
C ALA A 55 0.19 18.44 -18.44
N LEU A 56 1.31 17.73 -18.64
CA LEU A 56 2.52 18.29 -19.22
C LEU A 56 2.48 18.34 -20.75
N GLU A 57 2.99 19.43 -21.31
CA GLU A 57 3.11 19.59 -22.76
C GLU A 57 4.44 19.07 -23.29
N GLY A 58 4.41 18.56 -24.53
CA GLY A 58 5.62 18.16 -25.28
C GLY A 58 5.87 16.65 -25.33
N LYS A 59 6.51 16.23 -26.44
CA LYS A 59 6.74 14.81 -26.74
C LYS A 59 7.96 14.18 -26.06
N SER A 60 8.95 14.99 -25.65
CA SER A 60 10.18 14.49 -24.99
C SER A 60 10.18 14.81 -23.50
N ALA A 61 10.87 13.97 -22.71
CA ALA A 61 11.03 14.17 -21.27
C ALA A 61 11.53 15.59 -20.93
N ARG A 62 12.51 16.09 -21.70
CA ARG A 62 13.02 17.46 -21.53
C ARG A 62 11.93 18.53 -21.70
N LYS A 63 11.11 18.42 -22.75
CA LYS A 63 10.03 19.39 -23.00
C LYS A 63 8.96 19.35 -21.90
N LYS A 64 8.60 18.15 -21.44
CA LYS A 64 7.68 17.96 -20.30
C LYS A 64 8.22 18.59 -19.01
N VAL A 65 9.49 18.36 -18.70
CA VAL A 65 10.17 18.98 -17.54
C VAL A 65 10.19 20.51 -17.67
N THR A 66 10.50 21.06 -18.84
CA THR A 66 10.45 22.51 -19.05
C THR A 66 9.02 23.05 -18.86
N SER A 67 8.00 22.36 -19.39
CA SER A 67 6.59 22.71 -19.16
C SER A 67 6.26 22.73 -17.66
N PHE A 68 6.66 21.70 -16.92
CA PHE A 68 6.44 21.59 -15.47
C PHE A 68 7.10 22.73 -14.69
N LEU A 69 8.38 23.03 -14.97
CA LEU A 69 9.09 24.10 -14.27
C LEU A 69 8.51 25.50 -14.56
N ASN A 70 7.89 25.70 -15.73
CA ASN A 70 7.28 26.97 -16.10
C ASN A 70 5.86 27.14 -15.56
N LYS A 71 5.04 26.09 -15.59
CA LYS A 71 3.61 26.14 -15.24
C LYS A 71 3.32 25.74 -13.79
N GLY A 72 4.27 25.09 -13.12
CA GLY A 72 4.09 24.54 -11.78
C GLY A 72 3.50 23.13 -11.77
N SER A 73 3.24 22.64 -10.57
CA SER A 73 2.66 21.32 -10.32
C SER A 73 1.13 21.38 -10.43
N LYS A 74 0.55 20.39 -11.10
CA LYS A 74 -0.90 20.16 -11.11
C LYS A 74 -1.12 18.67 -11.26
N VAL A 75 -1.68 18.02 -10.23
CA VAL A 75 -1.93 16.58 -10.28
C VAL A 75 -2.89 16.26 -11.43
N SER A 76 -2.54 15.27 -12.24
CA SER A 76 -3.32 14.89 -13.42
C SER A 76 -3.26 13.38 -13.65
N LEU A 77 -4.43 12.78 -13.79
CA LEU A 77 -4.58 11.34 -14.01
C LEU A 77 -4.63 11.03 -15.52
N PRO A 78 -4.41 9.76 -15.90
CA PRO A 78 -4.77 9.28 -17.23
C PRO A 78 -6.22 9.67 -17.60
N PRO A 79 -6.53 10.00 -18.87
CA PRO A 79 -7.86 10.41 -19.28
C PRO A 79 -8.97 9.41 -18.91
N TRP A 80 -8.75 8.12 -19.20
CA TRP A 80 -9.71 7.05 -18.87
C TRP A 80 -9.98 6.96 -17.36
N MET A 81 -8.93 7.09 -16.54
CA MET A 81 -9.04 7.05 -15.08
C MET A 81 -9.84 8.25 -14.57
N SER A 82 -9.63 9.45 -15.15
CA SER A 82 -10.42 10.63 -14.80
C SER A 82 -11.89 10.47 -15.16
N GLU A 83 -12.18 9.90 -16.33
CA GLU A 83 -13.54 9.66 -16.83
C GLU A 83 -14.30 8.62 -15.99
N GLU A 84 -13.63 7.61 -15.45
CA GLU A 84 -14.27 6.62 -14.58
C GLU A 84 -14.44 7.15 -13.15
N LEU A 85 -13.42 7.82 -12.60
CA LEU A 85 -13.46 8.24 -11.19
C LEU A 85 -14.46 9.35 -10.91
N LYS A 86 -14.73 10.24 -11.88
CA LYS A 86 -15.76 11.27 -11.72
C LYS A 86 -17.16 10.70 -11.46
N GLU A 87 -17.40 9.45 -11.85
CA GLU A 87 -18.67 8.73 -11.62
C GLU A 87 -18.69 7.96 -10.29
N LEU A 88 -17.55 7.89 -9.59
CA LEU A 88 -17.36 7.09 -8.38
C LEU A 88 -17.16 7.96 -7.13
N ILE A 89 -16.45 9.08 -7.28
CA ILE A 89 -16.01 9.95 -6.18
C ILE A 89 -16.06 11.42 -6.61
N ASP A 90 -15.99 12.32 -5.62
CA ASP A 90 -15.69 13.73 -5.88
C ASP A 90 -14.23 13.87 -6.34
N LEU A 91 -14.04 13.82 -7.67
CA LEU A 91 -12.72 13.80 -8.29
C LEU A 91 -11.95 15.11 -8.01
N ASP A 92 -12.62 16.25 -7.96
CA ASP A 92 -11.96 17.54 -7.71
C ASP A 92 -11.45 17.62 -6.27
N ALA A 93 -12.25 17.21 -5.28
CA ALA A 93 -11.82 17.11 -3.90
C ALA A 93 -10.68 16.09 -3.73
N TYR A 94 -10.79 14.93 -4.40
CA TYR A 94 -9.78 13.89 -4.39
C TYR A 94 -8.42 14.40 -4.91
N LEU A 95 -8.41 15.02 -6.08
CA LEU A 95 -7.19 15.57 -6.70
C LEU A 95 -6.64 16.78 -5.93
N LYS A 96 -7.48 17.59 -5.29
CA LYS A 96 -7.00 18.68 -4.44
C LYS A 96 -6.30 18.16 -3.18
N SER A 97 -6.85 17.11 -2.55
CA SER A 97 -6.24 16.50 -1.36
C SER A 97 -4.84 15.93 -1.64
N ALA A 98 -4.62 15.46 -2.86
CA ALA A 98 -3.33 14.97 -3.35
C ALA A 98 -2.17 15.94 -3.13
N GLU A 99 -2.47 17.23 -3.33
CA GLU A 99 -1.50 18.31 -3.36
C GLU A 99 -1.09 18.72 -1.95
N LEU A 100 -1.94 18.45 -0.96
CA LEU A 100 -1.73 18.76 0.45
C LEU A 100 -0.78 17.77 1.15
N GLY A 101 -0.44 16.66 0.48
CA GLY A 101 0.38 15.59 1.05
C GLY A 101 -0.43 14.66 1.96
N ARG A 102 -0.03 13.39 2.02
CA ARG A 102 -0.62 12.40 2.92
C ARG A 102 0.20 12.29 4.19
N TYR A 103 -0.46 11.89 5.27
CA TYR A 103 0.23 11.63 6.52
C TYR A 103 1.13 10.40 6.40
N LYS A 104 2.24 10.42 7.14
CA LYS A 104 3.01 9.21 7.40
C LYS A 104 2.45 8.57 8.66
N TRP A 105 2.04 7.32 8.54
CA TRP A 105 1.60 6.50 9.65
C TRP A 105 2.74 5.60 10.12
N PHE A 106 2.81 5.36 11.42
CA PHE A 106 3.75 4.43 12.02
C PHE A 106 3.14 3.76 13.25
N ARG A 107 3.67 2.59 13.60
CA ARG A 107 3.45 1.94 14.89
C ARG A 107 4.79 1.62 15.54
N VAL A 108 4.78 1.45 16.85
CA VAL A 108 5.92 0.88 17.57
C VAL A 108 5.92 -0.62 17.35
N ASN A 109 7.11 -1.18 17.06
CA ASN A 109 7.32 -2.63 17.06
C ASN A 109 7.47 -3.10 18.50
N ARG A 110 6.36 -3.58 19.07
CA ARG A 110 6.25 -4.03 20.47
C ARG A 110 6.93 -5.36 20.73
N ILE A 111 7.40 -6.04 19.68
CA ILE A 111 8.26 -7.23 19.79
C ILE A 111 9.67 -6.82 20.24
N LEU A 112 10.16 -5.66 19.76
CA LEU A 112 11.54 -5.22 19.95
C LEU A 112 11.71 -4.12 20.99
N ALA A 113 10.65 -3.38 21.32
CA ALA A 113 10.75 -2.23 22.22
C ALA A 113 9.44 -1.98 22.99
N ASP A 114 9.56 -1.31 24.13
CA ASP A 114 8.42 -0.76 24.85
C ASP A 114 7.88 0.48 24.12
N GLU A 115 6.55 0.64 24.09
CA GLU A 115 5.90 1.75 23.40
C GLU A 115 6.19 3.10 24.05
N ASP A 116 6.06 3.20 25.37
CA ASP A 116 6.18 4.47 26.07
C ASP A 116 7.61 5.02 25.97
N ASP A 117 8.61 4.14 26.05
CA ASP A 117 10.03 4.48 25.84
C ASP A 117 10.29 5.02 24.43
N VAL A 118 9.75 4.36 23.40
CA VAL A 118 9.93 4.76 22.00
C VAL A 118 9.25 6.10 21.73
N LEU A 119 8.01 6.27 22.17
CA LEU A 119 7.26 7.51 21.97
C LEU A 119 7.95 8.69 22.68
N SER A 120 8.40 8.51 23.93
CA SER A 120 9.13 9.53 24.68
C SER A 120 10.45 9.94 24.01
N SER A 121 11.17 8.96 23.42
CA SER A 121 12.40 9.23 22.66
C SER A 121 12.13 10.05 21.40
N LEU A 122 11.07 9.71 20.65
CA LEU A 122 10.68 10.44 19.44
C LEU A 122 10.28 11.89 19.75
N GLU A 123 9.54 12.12 20.83
CA GLU A 123 9.17 13.47 21.29
C GLU A 123 10.39 14.32 21.65
N THR A 124 11.37 13.72 22.34
CA THR A 124 12.64 14.40 22.70
C THR A 124 13.44 14.80 21.46
N GLN A 125 13.32 14.04 20.37
CA GLN A 125 13.92 14.38 19.06
C GLN A 125 13.10 15.42 18.26
N GLY A 126 12.01 15.94 18.82
CA GLY A 126 11.14 16.94 18.19
C GLY A 126 10.21 16.36 17.13
N ILE A 127 10.05 15.03 17.07
CA ILE A 127 9.02 14.41 16.23
C ILE A 127 7.67 14.63 16.93
N LYS A 128 6.73 15.24 16.22
CA LYS A 128 5.36 15.41 16.71
C LYS A 128 4.47 14.39 16.02
N PHE A 129 3.66 13.69 16.80
CA PHE A 129 2.72 12.70 16.31
C PHE A 129 1.44 12.70 17.13
N GLU A 130 0.39 12.11 16.57
CA GLU A 130 -0.91 11.95 17.20
C GLU A 130 -1.33 10.49 17.10
N ARG A 131 -1.91 9.94 18.17
CA ARG A 131 -2.47 8.58 18.18
C ARG A 131 -3.72 8.54 17.31
N ASP A 132 -3.90 7.45 16.58
CA ASP A 132 -5.09 7.23 15.77
C ASP A 132 -6.33 6.97 16.64
N GLU A 133 -7.50 7.39 16.14
CA GLU A 133 -8.79 7.17 16.81
C GLU A 133 -9.33 5.75 16.61
N ASP A 134 -9.03 5.10 15.47
CA ASP A 134 -9.53 3.75 15.17
C ASP A 134 -8.59 2.67 15.73
N PHE A 135 -7.28 2.92 15.72
CA PHE A 135 -6.26 1.94 16.12
C PHE A 135 -5.35 2.50 17.22
N ASN A 136 -5.52 2.00 18.45
CA ASN A 136 -4.80 2.55 19.59
C ASN A 136 -3.28 2.39 19.52
N TYR A 137 -2.72 1.52 18.68
CA TYR A 137 -1.28 1.30 18.52
C TYR A 137 -0.69 2.02 17.29
N LEU A 138 -1.50 2.80 16.57
CA LEU A 138 -1.11 3.49 15.36
C LEU A 138 -0.99 5.00 15.61
N PHE A 139 -0.02 5.62 14.97
CA PHE A 139 0.29 7.04 15.13
C PHE A 139 0.50 7.72 13.79
N ARG A 140 0.06 8.97 13.73
CA ARG A 140 0.18 9.88 12.60
C ARG A 140 1.28 10.88 12.86
N VAL A 141 2.27 10.98 11.99
CA VAL A 141 3.31 12.02 12.08
C VAL A 141 2.70 13.37 11.67
N ILE A 142 2.78 14.34 12.58
CA ILE A 142 2.37 15.74 12.37
C ILE A 142 3.54 16.59 11.87
N SER A 143 4.74 16.38 12.43
CA SER A 143 5.96 17.05 11.96
C SER A 143 7.22 16.28 12.31
N GLY A 144 8.29 16.51 11.54
CA GLY A 144 9.55 15.79 11.65
C GLY A 144 9.66 14.66 10.63
N ASN A 145 10.85 14.04 10.55
CA ASN A 145 11.08 12.94 9.62
C ASN A 145 11.40 11.66 10.38
N ILE A 146 10.36 10.87 10.63
CA ILE A 146 10.46 9.65 11.42
C ILE A 146 11.42 8.61 10.80
N THR A 147 11.60 8.61 9.47
CA THR A 147 12.50 7.67 8.78
C THR A 147 13.98 8.06 8.86
N LYS A 148 14.32 9.13 9.57
CA LYS A 148 15.71 9.55 9.85
C LYS A 148 16.07 9.36 11.34
N THR A 149 15.23 8.67 12.10
CA THR A 149 15.41 8.42 13.52
C THR A 149 16.12 7.10 13.76
N LYS A 150 16.80 6.98 14.91
CA LYS A 150 17.46 5.72 15.31
C LYS A 150 16.43 4.61 15.53
N GLU A 151 15.24 4.95 16.00
CA GLU A 151 14.12 4.03 16.19
C GLU A 151 13.71 3.36 14.89
N PHE A 152 13.75 4.09 13.76
CA PHE A 152 13.48 3.54 12.44
C PHE A 152 14.60 2.59 11.98
N ASP A 153 15.86 3.02 12.12
CA ASP A 153 17.03 2.22 11.71
C ASP A 153 17.17 0.93 12.53
N ASP A 154 16.80 0.98 13.82
CA ASP A 154 16.80 -0.15 14.75
C ASP A 154 15.50 -0.99 14.67
N PHE A 155 14.59 -0.68 13.74
CA PHE A 155 13.29 -1.37 13.55
C PHE A 155 12.35 -1.35 14.78
N LYS A 156 12.57 -0.43 15.72
CA LYS A 156 11.69 -0.19 16.87
C LYS A 156 10.38 0.49 16.48
N ILE A 157 10.35 1.09 15.30
CA ILE A 157 9.12 1.59 14.68
C ILE A 157 8.99 1.05 13.26
N ILE A 158 7.75 0.89 12.83
CA ILE A 158 7.41 0.40 11.50
C ILE A 158 6.51 1.44 10.84
N VAL A 159 6.94 1.96 9.69
CA VAL A 159 6.10 2.82 8.85
C VAL A 159 5.14 1.94 8.07
N GLN A 160 3.85 2.03 8.40
CA GLN A 160 2.79 1.23 7.81
C GLN A 160 1.53 2.07 7.68
N ASP A 161 0.91 2.05 6.50
CA ASP A 161 -0.29 2.81 6.24
C ASP A 161 -1.49 2.30 7.07
N LYS A 162 -2.32 3.22 7.55
CA LYS A 162 -3.50 2.92 8.36
C LYS A 162 -4.47 1.95 7.66
N ALA A 163 -4.68 2.05 6.35
CA ALA A 163 -5.55 1.12 5.65
C ALA A 163 -4.96 -0.29 5.61
N SER A 164 -3.64 -0.44 5.53
CA SER A 164 -2.97 -1.74 5.67
C SER A 164 -3.12 -2.33 7.08
N VAL A 165 -3.18 -1.50 8.12
CA VAL A 165 -3.46 -1.94 9.49
C VAL A 165 -4.92 -2.39 9.62
N ALA A 166 -5.85 -1.66 9.00
CA ALA A 166 -7.26 -2.02 8.96
C ALA A 166 -7.51 -3.40 8.34
N VAL A 167 -6.70 -3.83 7.35
CA VAL A 167 -6.77 -5.19 6.79
C VAL A 167 -6.53 -6.26 7.86
N VAL A 168 -5.50 -6.08 8.71
CA VAL A 168 -5.19 -7.03 9.78
C VAL A 168 -6.25 -6.97 10.88
N GLN A 169 -6.75 -5.79 11.22
CA GLN A 169 -7.87 -5.66 12.16
C GLN A 169 -9.13 -6.37 11.65
N ALA A 170 -9.45 -6.22 10.36
CA ALA A 170 -10.58 -6.89 9.73
C ALA A 170 -10.42 -8.42 9.77
N LEU A 171 -9.18 -8.93 9.67
CA LEU A 171 -8.89 -10.36 9.80
C LEU A 171 -9.19 -10.82 11.23
N GLY A 172 -8.78 -10.02 12.22
CA GLY A 172 -8.97 -10.29 13.64
C GLY A 172 -8.20 -11.53 14.09
N PRO A 173 -6.85 -11.53 14.00
CA PRO A 173 -6.03 -12.66 14.41
C PRO A 173 -6.17 -12.92 15.91
N GLU A 174 -6.27 -14.18 16.29
CA GLU A 174 -6.40 -14.64 17.67
C GLU A 174 -5.26 -15.58 18.03
N LYS A 175 -5.01 -15.72 19.33
CA LYS A 175 -3.98 -16.64 19.83
C LYS A 175 -4.30 -18.08 19.45
N GLY A 176 -3.28 -18.79 18.96
CA GLY A 176 -3.37 -20.18 18.52
C GLY A 176 -3.93 -20.38 17.10
N ASP A 177 -4.27 -19.30 16.38
CA ASP A 177 -4.69 -19.42 14.98
C ASP A 177 -3.59 -19.98 14.08
N VAL A 178 -3.99 -20.78 13.09
CA VAL A 178 -3.19 -20.99 11.87
C VAL A 178 -3.68 -20.02 10.80
N ILE A 179 -2.82 -19.10 10.35
CA ILE A 179 -3.17 -18.05 9.39
C ILE A 179 -2.37 -18.21 8.10
N LEU A 180 -3.07 -18.27 6.98
CA LEU A 180 -2.47 -18.29 5.64
C LEU A 180 -2.54 -16.90 5.01
N GLU A 181 -1.41 -16.36 4.57
CA GLU A 181 -1.37 -15.18 3.69
C GLU A 181 -1.08 -15.59 2.25
N LEU A 182 -1.96 -15.19 1.34
CA LEU A 182 -1.76 -15.31 -0.11
C LEU A 182 -1.17 -14.01 -0.64
N ALA A 183 -0.02 -14.09 -1.33
CA ALA A 183 0.80 -12.95 -1.77
C ALA A 183 1.37 -12.11 -0.60
N SER A 184 1.95 -12.79 0.38
CA SER A 184 2.38 -12.25 1.69
C SER A 184 3.43 -11.13 1.63
N ALA A 185 4.36 -11.19 0.67
CA ALA A 185 5.50 -10.29 0.68
C ALA A 185 5.07 -8.83 0.47
N PRO A 186 5.61 -7.86 1.25
CA PRO A 186 6.88 -7.96 1.97
C PRO A 186 6.80 -8.44 3.43
N GLY A 187 5.62 -8.78 3.97
CA GLY A 187 5.49 -9.36 5.32
C GLY A 187 5.12 -8.39 6.46
N LEU A 188 4.82 -7.11 6.18
CA LEU A 188 4.42 -6.17 7.25
C LEU A 188 3.03 -6.49 7.86
N LYS A 189 2.17 -7.20 7.15
CA LYS A 189 0.90 -7.69 7.70
C LYS A 189 1.14 -8.94 8.55
N ALA A 190 1.99 -9.84 8.08
CA ALA A 190 2.43 -11.04 8.82
C ALA A 190 3.06 -10.69 10.17
N GLU A 191 3.97 -9.72 10.20
CA GLU A 191 4.56 -9.29 11.46
C GLU A 191 3.55 -8.59 12.37
N LEU A 192 2.62 -7.77 11.84
CA LEU A 192 1.55 -7.20 12.67
C LEU A 192 0.62 -8.28 13.23
N ILE A 193 0.30 -9.32 12.46
CA ILE A 193 -0.46 -10.47 12.94
C ILE A 193 0.28 -11.15 14.10
N TYR A 194 1.59 -11.39 13.94
CA TYR A 194 2.43 -11.98 14.98
C TYR A 194 2.51 -11.12 16.24
N GLU A 195 2.65 -9.80 16.08
CA GLU A 195 2.68 -8.83 17.19
C GLU A 195 1.35 -8.84 17.98
N LEU A 196 0.21 -8.77 17.28
CA LEU A 196 -1.11 -8.73 17.91
C LEU A 196 -1.47 -10.02 18.65
N THR A 197 -0.95 -11.17 18.21
CA THR A 197 -1.13 -12.45 18.90
C THR A 197 -0.05 -12.72 19.96
N GLN A 198 0.88 -11.78 20.18
CA GLN A 198 2.00 -11.93 21.12
C GLN A 198 2.86 -13.16 20.80
N GLY A 199 3.05 -13.45 19.51
CA GLY A 199 3.79 -14.61 18.99
C GLY A 199 3.08 -15.95 19.10
N ASP A 200 1.85 -16.00 19.62
CA ASP A 200 1.03 -17.21 19.68
C ASP A 200 0.16 -17.33 18.42
N VAL A 201 0.80 -17.58 17.29
CA VAL A 201 0.16 -17.82 15.98
C VAL A 201 1.07 -18.72 15.15
N TYR A 202 0.50 -19.46 14.21
CA TYR A 202 1.27 -20.13 13.18
C TYR A 202 0.96 -19.48 11.82
N LEU A 203 1.99 -18.97 11.15
CA LEU A 203 1.85 -18.27 9.88
C LEU A 203 2.26 -19.18 8.73
N ILE A 204 1.46 -19.20 7.67
CA ILE A 204 1.81 -19.80 6.40
C ILE A 204 1.83 -18.68 5.37
N LEU A 205 3.01 -18.35 4.84
CA LEU A 205 3.23 -17.20 3.97
C LEU A 205 3.55 -17.66 2.55
N ALA A 206 2.62 -17.43 1.62
CA ALA A 206 2.76 -17.83 0.23
C ALA A 206 3.11 -16.64 -0.67
N GLU A 207 4.26 -16.72 -1.36
CA GLU A 207 4.68 -15.72 -2.34
C GLU A 207 5.34 -16.38 -3.55
N LEU A 208 4.84 -16.04 -4.75
CA LEU A 208 5.31 -16.60 -6.01
C LEU A 208 6.73 -16.15 -6.36
N ASN A 209 7.09 -14.90 -6.05
CA ASN A 209 8.40 -14.36 -6.41
C ASN A 209 9.45 -14.70 -5.35
N HIS A 210 10.36 -15.62 -5.67
CA HIS A 210 11.47 -15.99 -4.79
C HIS A 210 12.26 -14.81 -4.21
N LYS A 211 12.54 -13.77 -5.02
CA LYS A 211 13.31 -12.61 -4.52
C LYS A 211 12.52 -11.77 -3.53
N ARG A 212 11.19 -11.76 -3.61
CA ARG A 212 10.32 -11.09 -2.63
C ARG A 212 10.20 -11.93 -1.37
N LEU A 213 10.05 -13.25 -1.52
CA LEU A 213 10.05 -14.19 -0.40
C LEU A 213 11.36 -14.11 0.40
N ASP A 214 12.52 -14.08 -0.26
CA ASP A 214 13.83 -13.91 0.41
C ASP A 214 13.92 -12.59 1.20
N LYS A 215 13.29 -11.52 0.70
CA LYS A 215 13.24 -10.23 1.39
C LYS A 215 12.30 -10.25 2.57
N GLU A 216 11.16 -10.93 2.43
CA GLU A 216 10.19 -11.14 3.49
C GLU A 216 10.79 -11.93 4.66
N ILE A 217 11.47 -13.06 4.39
CA ILE A 217 12.16 -13.86 5.41
C ILE A 217 13.15 -12.99 6.21
N LYS A 218 13.98 -12.20 5.51
CA LYS A 218 14.96 -11.31 6.14
C LYS A 218 14.28 -10.20 6.95
N LEU A 219 13.22 -9.61 6.40
CA LEU A 219 12.49 -8.54 7.08
C LEU A 219 11.85 -9.06 8.36
N LEU A 220 11.09 -10.17 8.30
CA LEU A 220 10.45 -10.76 9.48
C LEU A 220 11.44 -11.13 10.57
N SER A 221 12.57 -11.75 10.20
CA SER A 221 13.65 -12.03 11.16
C SER A 221 14.20 -10.76 11.81
N THR A 222 14.36 -9.70 11.04
CA THR A 222 14.87 -8.40 11.52
C THR A 222 13.85 -7.68 12.41
N LEU A 223 12.56 -7.85 12.13
CA LEU A 223 11.46 -7.32 12.94
C LEU A 223 11.20 -8.13 14.22
N GLY A 224 11.94 -9.21 14.47
CA GLY A 224 11.84 -9.99 15.70
C GLY A 224 10.82 -11.14 15.67
N VAL A 225 10.25 -11.45 14.50
CA VAL A 225 9.35 -12.61 14.35
C VAL A 225 10.14 -13.92 14.51
N ASP A 226 9.65 -14.82 15.34
CA ASP A 226 10.20 -16.18 15.45
C ASP A 226 9.89 -16.96 14.17
N LEU A 227 10.91 -17.17 13.32
CA LEU A 227 10.75 -17.91 12.08
C LEU A 227 10.39 -19.39 12.30
N GLY A 228 10.53 -19.94 13.52
CA GLY A 228 10.02 -21.27 13.87
C GLY A 228 8.48 -21.36 13.91
N LYS A 229 7.79 -20.21 13.86
CA LYS A 229 6.33 -20.10 13.79
C LYS A 229 5.82 -19.80 12.38
N VAL A 230 6.69 -19.82 11.37
CA VAL A 230 6.38 -19.36 10.01
C VAL A 230 6.82 -20.39 8.97
N ASP A 231 5.86 -20.88 8.19
CA ASP A 231 6.13 -21.65 6.98
C ASP A 231 6.12 -20.73 5.75
N PHE A 232 7.25 -20.65 5.07
CA PHE A 232 7.39 -19.91 3.81
C PHE A 232 7.19 -20.84 2.62
N ILE A 233 6.22 -20.52 1.76
CA ILE A 233 5.91 -21.32 0.57
C ILE A 233 6.13 -20.47 -0.69
N ASN A 234 7.05 -20.91 -1.56
CA ASN A 234 7.11 -20.36 -2.90
C ASN A 234 6.01 -20.97 -3.76
N GLN A 235 4.90 -20.26 -3.94
CA GLN A 235 3.70 -20.79 -4.57
C GLN A 235 2.95 -19.75 -5.39
N ASP A 236 2.31 -20.22 -6.46
CA ASP A 236 1.24 -19.49 -7.12
C ASP A 236 -0.05 -19.62 -6.29
N SER A 237 -0.58 -18.51 -5.78
CA SER A 237 -1.82 -18.50 -4.97
C SER A 237 -3.09 -18.75 -5.79
N THR A 238 -2.99 -18.90 -7.13
CA THR A 238 -4.06 -19.47 -7.97
C THR A 238 -4.03 -21.00 -8.00
N ARG A 239 -3.13 -21.63 -7.24
CA ARG A 239 -3.04 -23.10 -7.08
C ARG A 239 -2.53 -23.42 -5.68
N ASN A 240 -3.46 -23.50 -4.73
CA ASN A 240 -3.12 -23.64 -3.31
C ASN A 240 -2.72 -25.07 -2.93
N SER A 241 -1.56 -25.20 -2.25
CA SER A 241 -1.10 -26.46 -1.65
C SER A 241 -1.61 -26.65 -0.22
N VAL A 242 -2.04 -25.56 0.43
CA VAL A 242 -2.60 -25.55 1.79
C VAL A 242 -4.07 -25.90 1.72
N LEU A 243 -4.50 -26.89 2.52
CA LEU A 243 -5.88 -27.37 2.54
C LEU A 243 -6.71 -26.82 3.70
N ARG A 244 -6.07 -26.30 4.74
CA ARG A 244 -6.74 -25.81 5.96
C ARG A 244 -5.94 -24.70 6.62
N ALA A 245 -6.64 -23.67 7.07
CA ALA A 245 -6.16 -22.61 7.96
C ALA A 245 -7.35 -22.15 8.81
N ASP A 246 -7.14 -21.55 9.98
CA ASP A 246 -8.24 -20.93 10.73
C ASP A 246 -8.72 -19.65 10.03
N LYS A 247 -7.77 -18.83 9.57
CA LYS A 247 -8.02 -17.58 8.86
C LYS A 247 -7.15 -17.45 7.60
N VAL A 248 -7.67 -16.78 6.57
CA VAL A 248 -6.94 -16.53 5.32
C VAL A 248 -6.90 -15.04 5.01
N LEU A 249 -5.73 -14.49 4.76
CA LEU A 249 -5.56 -13.13 4.24
C LEU A 249 -5.22 -13.18 2.76
N ILE A 250 -6.02 -12.49 1.96
CA ILE A 250 -5.86 -12.37 0.51
C ILE A 250 -5.57 -10.91 0.19
N ASP A 251 -4.32 -10.48 0.45
CA ASP A 251 -3.85 -9.15 0.05
C ASP A 251 -3.37 -9.21 -1.40
N ALA A 252 -4.33 -9.12 -2.31
CA ALA A 252 -4.10 -9.55 -3.67
C ALA A 252 -3.23 -8.57 -4.47
N PRO A 253 -2.36 -9.06 -5.37
CA PRO A 253 -1.73 -8.23 -6.38
C PRO A 253 -2.79 -7.45 -7.16
N CYS A 254 -2.58 -6.15 -7.31
CA CYS A 254 -3.56 -5.25 -7.90
C CYS A 254 -2.89 -4.19 -8.78
N SER A 255 -3.72 -3.35 -9.42
CA SER A 255 -3.29 -2.21 -10.22
C SER A 255 -2.44 -1.20 -9.45
N SER A 256 -2.51 -1.22 -8.12
CA SER A 256 -1.93 -0.26 -7.18
C SER A 256 -2.48 1.16 -7.36
N SER A 257 -3.64 1.29 -8.00
CA SER A 257 -4.27 2.58 -8.30
C SER A 257 -4.60 3.43 -7.06
N GLY A 258 -4.63 2.87 -5.85
CA GLY A 258 -4.84 3.59 -4.59
C GLY A 258 -3.60 4.16 -3.92
N ILE A 259 -2.40 3.86 -4.44
CA ILE A 259 -1.14 4.31 -3.86
C ILE A 259 -0.39 5.35 -4.69
N PHE A 260 -0.98 5.82 -5.80
CA PHE A 260 -0.24 6.65 -6.75
C PHE A 260 0.28 7.97 -6.16
N TYR A 261 -0.31 8.47 -5.07
CA TYR A 261 0.24 9.65 -4.39
C TYR A 261 1.57 9.37 -3.68
N LYS A 262 1.71 8.17 -3.11
CA LYS A 262 2.93 7.68 -2.48
C LYS A 262 3.95 7.24 -3.54
N GLU A 263 3.48 6.55 -4.58
CA GLU A 263 4.29 6.11 -5.71
C GLU A 263 3.71 6.60 -7.04
N PRO A 264 4.04 7.84 -7.47
CA PRO A 264 3.48 8.47 -8.67
C PRO A 264 3.69 7.71 -9.96
N THR A 265 4.72 6.87 -10.03
CA THR A 265 5.01 6.07 -11.23
C THR A 265 3.88 5.09 -11.54
N VAL A 266 3.02 4.75 -10.57
CA VAL A 266 1.79 3.97 -10.80
C VAL A 266 0.95 4.59 -11.92
N LEU A 267 0.80 5.92 -11.97
CA LEU A 267 0.05 6.61 -13.04
C LEU A 267 0.62 6.33 -14.44
N LEU A 268 1.93 6.13 -14.54
CA LEU A 268 2.62 5.80 -15.80
C LEU A 268 2.46 4.33 -16.19
N THR A 269 2.12 3.46 -15.24
CA THR A 269 1.77 2.05 -15.49
C THR A 269 0.27 1.86 -15.77
N LEU A 270 -0.56 2.85 -15.46
CA LEU A 270 -2.00 2.90 -15.68
C LEU A 270 -2.35 3.77 -16.90
N ARG A 271 -1.54 3.72 -17.96
CA ARG A 271 -1.80 4.49 -19.20
C ARG A 271 -3.10 4.06 -19.87
N ASP A 272 -3.44 2.79 -19.73
CA ASP A 272 -4.65 2.15 -20.19
C ASP A 272 -5.33 1.39 -19.04
N ARG A 273 -6.53 0.90 -19.33
CA ARG A 273 -7.39 0.18 -18.41
C ARG A 273 -6.98 -1.29 -18.23
N ASP A 274 -6.23 -1.86 -19.17
CA ASP A 274 -5.95 -3.29 -19.26
C ASP A 274 -5.31 -3.84 -17.99
N LYS A 275 -4.46 -3.04 -17.32
CA LYS A 275 -3.84 -3.43 -16.06
C LYS A 275 -4.88 -3.76 -14.98
N VAL A 276 -5.92 -2.93 -14.83
CA VAL A 276 -7.01 -3.16 -13.85
C VAL A 276 -7.75 -4.45 -14.19
N GLU A 277 -8.06 -4.67 -15.47
CA GLU A 277 -8.78 -5.87 -15.92
C GLU A 277 -7.97 -7.16 -15.75
N ASN A 278 -6.67 -7.11 -16.03
CA ASN A 278 -5.77 -8.25 -15.88
C ASN A 278 -5.62 -8.64 -14.41
N PHE A 279 -5.48 -7.66 -13.51
CA PHE A 279 -5.44 -7.93 -12.08
C PHE A 279 -6.80 -8.41 -11.54
N SER A 280 -7.91 -7.86 -12.01
CA SER A 280 -9.26 -8.35 -11.65
C SER A 280 -9.43 -9.83 -12.00
N LYS A 281 -8.98 -10.27 -13.19
CA LYS A 281 -9.01 -11.69 -13.58
C LYS A 281 -8.15 -12.56 -12.66
N LEU A 282 -6.96 -12.10 -12.31
CA LEU A 282 -6.07 -12.82 -11.38
C LEU A 282 -6.70 -12.93 -9.98
N GLN A 283 -7.23 -11.84 -9.45
CA GLN A 283 -7.88 -11.76 -8.14
C GLN A 283 -9.07 -12.72 -8.06
N LYS A 284 -9.92 -12.76 -9.11
CA LYS A 284 -11.03 -13.73 -9.18
C LYS A 284 -10.55 -15.17 -9.08
N LEU A 285 -9.44 -15.53 -9.75
CA LEU A 285 -8.85 -16.86 -9.65
C LEU A 285 -8.30 -17.14 -8.24
N MET A 286 -7.59 -16.19 -7.64
CA MET A 286 -7.06 -16.34 -6.29
C MET A 286 -8.17 -16.55 -5.25
N ILE A 287 -9.25 -15.79 -5.32
CA ILE A 287 -10.37 -15.93 -4.38
C ILE A 287 -11.09 -17.26 -4.57
N LYS A 288 -11.35 -17.64 -5.83
CA LYS A 288 -11.92 -18.96 -6.13
C LYS A 288 -11.09 -20.09 -5.52
N GLU A 289 -9.78 -20.00 -5.64
CA GLU A 289 -8.84 -21.01 -5.12
C GLU A 289 -8.66 -20.93 -3.60
N ALA A 290 -8.86 -19.75 -3.00
CA ALA A 290 -8.92 -19.62 -1.54
C ALA A 290 -10.12 -20.38 -0.96
N PHE A 291 -11.27 -20.43 -1.67
CA PHE A 291 -12.43 -21.21 -1.24
C PHE A 291 -12.23 -22.75 -1.32
N ASN A 292 -11.14 -23.23 -1.91
CA ASN A 292 -10.74 -24.65 -1.80
C ASN A 292 -10.04 -24.97 -0.47
N ILE A 293 -9.72 -23.95 0.33
CA ILE A 293 -9.10 -24.06 1.63
C ILE A 293 -10.20 -24.05 2.69
N SER A 294 -10.17 -25.00 3.63
CA SER A 294 -11.05 -24.98 4.79
C SER A 294 -10.62 -23.84 5.72
N PHE A 295 -11.42 -22.79 5.83
CA PHE A 295 -11.20 -21.66 6.74
C PHE A 295 -12.48 -21.20 7.45
N LYS A 296 -12.36 -20.48 8.58
CA LYS A 296 -13.51 -19.86 9.27
C LYS A 296 -13.80 -18.47 8.71
N LYS A 297 -12.73 -17.68 8.54
CA LYS A 297 -12.80 -16.29 8.09
C LYS A 297 -11.69 -15.99 7.08
N ALA A 298 -12.03 -15.24 6.05
CA ALA A 298 -11.03 -14.68 5.14
C ALA A 298 -11.22 -13.17 5.01
N VAL A 299 -10.12 -12.45 4.75
CA VAL A 299 -10.17 -11.04 4.37
C VAL A 299 -9.52 -10.88 3.02
N TYR A 300 -10.26 -10.28 2.10
CA TYR A 300 -9.77 -9.85 0.80
C TYR A 300 -9.47 -8.36 0.85
N SER A 301 -8.29 -7.96 0.36
CA SER A 301 -7.92 -6.55 0.24
C SER A 301 -7.13 -6.26 -1.01
N VAL A 302 -7.31 -5.03 -1.51
CA VAL A 302 -6.49 -4.45 -2.58
C VAL A 302 -6.26 -2.96 -2.34
N CYS A 303 -5.09 -2.46 -2.70
CA CYS A 303 -4.80 -1.02 -2.73
C CYS A 303 -5.25 -0.39 -4.07
N SER A 304 -6.52 -0.59 -4.41
CA SER A 304 -7.15 -0.12 -5.65
C SER A 304 -8.40 0.72 -5.39
N ILE A 305 -8.56 1.78 -6.17
CA ILE A 305 -9.75 2.64 -6.17
C ILE A 305 -10.87 2.10 -7.06
N PHE A 306 -10.56 1.16 -7.94
CA PHE A 306 -11.51 0.69 -8.95
C PHE A 306 -12.41 -0.42 -8.41
N PRO A 307 -13.73 -0.39 -8.71
CA PRO A 307 -14.65 -1.44 -8.30
C PRO A 307 -14.34 -2.80 -8.93
N GLU A 308 -13.72 -2.84 -10.12
CA GLU A 308 -13.32 -4.04 -10.84
C GLU A 308 -12.41 -4.96 -10.04
N GLU A 309 -11.62 -4.39 -9.13
CA GLU A 309 -10.70 -5.11 -8.24
C GLU A 309 -11.26 -5.25 -6.82
N GLY A 310 -12.44 -4.67 -6.54
CA GLY A 310 -13.08 -4.68 -5.23
C GLY A 310 -14.49 -5.26 -5.32
N GLU A 311 -15.47 -4.37 -5.35
CA GLU A 311 -16.88 -4.72 -5.28
C GLU A 311 -17.36 -5.61 -6.43
N VAL A 312 -16.88 -5.43 -7.67
CA VAL A 312 -17.28 -6.29 -8.80
C VAL A 312 -16.90 -7.75 -8.55
N ILE A 313 -15.76 -7.98 -7.89
CA ILE A 313 -15.35 -9.34 -7.51
C ILE A 313 -16.19 -9.83 -6.35
N MET A 314 -16.40 -8.99 -5.33
CA MET A 314 -17.15 -9.37 -4.13
C MET A 314 -18.65 -9.57 -4.39
N ASP A 315 -19.21 -8.96 -5.43
CA ASP A 315 -20.57 -9.18 -5.88
C ASP A 315 -20.81 -10.65 -6.30
N GLU A 316 -19.77 -11.39 -6.71
CA GLU A 316 -19.84 -12.83 -7.00
C GLU A 316 -19.95 -13.69 -5.73
N TYR A 317 -19.62 -13.12 -4.56
CA TYR A 317 -19.54 -13.81 -3.27
C TYR A 317 -20.41 -13.17 -2.18
N VAL A 318 -21.46 -12.43 -2.55
CA VAL A 318 -22.32 -11.69 -1.59
C VAL A 318 -22.88 -12.58 -0.49
N ASP A 319 -23.30 -13.80 -0.82
CA ASP A 319 -23.83 -14.76 0.16
C ASP A 319 -22.78 -15.28 1.15
N LYS A 320 -21.50 -15.03 0.87
CA LYS A 320 -20.36 -15.35 1.72
C LYS A 320 -19.78 -14.12 2.42
N LEU A 321 -20.25 -12.91 2.12
CA LEU A 321 -19.77 -11.71 2.79
C LEU A 321 -20.30 -11.63 4.22
N MET A 322 -19.43 -11.11 5.08
CA MET A 322 -19.78 -10.59 6.40
C MET A 322 -19.59 -9.08 6.38
N THR A 323 -20.26 -8.36 7.28
CA THR A 323 -19.94 -6.95 7.49
C THR A 323 -18.47 -6.82 7.89
N THR A 324 -17.71 -6.04 7.13
CA THR A 324 -16.33 -5.70 7.46
C THR A 324 -16.34 -4.65 8.57
N GLU A 325 -16.01 -5.09 9.78
CA GLU A 325 -16.04 -4.30 11.03
C GLU A 325 -14.71 -3.59 11.27
N VAL A 326 -14.38 -2.64 10.40
CA VAL A 326 -13.30 -1.66 10.61
C VAL A 326 -13.81 -0.28 10.21
N GLY A 327 -12.98 0.75 10.41
CA GLY A 327 -13.28 2.10 9.94
C GLY A 327 -13.36 2.21 8.40
N GLY A 328 -13.23 3.43 7.90
CA GLY A 328 -13.48 3.72 6.49
C GLY A 328 -14.95 3.95 6.20
N ILE A 329 -15.28 4.13 4.92
CA ILE A 329 -16.66 4.26 4.45
C ILE A 329 -17.13 2.97 3.78
N GLU A 330 -18.44 2.83 3.60
CA GLU A 330 -18.99 1.73 2.78
C GLU A 330 -18.38 1.76 1.37
N GLY A 331 -18.27 0.58 0.76
CA GLY A 331 -17.91 0.45 -0.65
C GLY A 331 -18.95 1.14 -1.57
N TYR A 332 -18.65 1.17 -2.86
CA TYR A 332 -19.51 1.87 -3.81
C TYR A 332 -20.93 1.29 -3.85
N GLY A 333 -21.92 2.11 -3.48
CA GLY A 333 -23.31 1.68 -3.28
C GLY A 333 -24.03 1.14 -4.52
N LYS A 334 -23.45 1.26 -5.71
CA LYS A 334 -23.94 0.61 -6.94
C LYS A 334 -23.77 -0.92 -6.93
N HIS A 335 -22.94 -1.44 -6.02
CA HIS A 335 -22.66 -2.86 -5.85
C HIS A 335 -23.34 -3.42 -4.60
N LYS A 336 -23.77 -4.68 -4.68
CA LYS A 336 -24.44 -5.35 -3.55
C LYS A 336 -23.47 -5.55 -2.39
N SER A 337 -22.21 -5.84 -2.70
CA SER A 337 -21.15 -5.98 -1.70
C SER A 337 -20.80 -4.67 -1.00
N GLY A 338 -21.14 -3.51 -1.60
CA GLY A 338 -20.70 -2.19 -1.14
C GLY A 338 -20.99 -1.94 0.35
N LYS A 339 -22.22 -2.27 0.80
CA LYS A 339 -22.65 -2.11 2.19
C LYS A 339 -21.96 -3.03 3.20
N LEU A 340 -21.38 -4.14 2.72
CA LEU A 340 -20.71 -5.14 3.56
C LEU A 340 -19.19 -4.95 3.56
N SER A 341 -18.65 -4.29 2.54
CA SER A 341 -17.23 -3.97 2.39
C SER A 341 -16.89 -2.56 2.90
N ARG A 342 -15.60 -2.29 3.09
CA ARG A 342 -15.09 -0.95 3.43
C ARG A 342 -14.13 -0.44 2.37
N ARG A 343 -14.19 0.88 2.14
CA ARG A 343 -13.20 1.63 1.39
C ARG A 343 -12.52 2.67 2.26
N TYR A 344 -11.21 2.70 2.14
CA TYR A 344 -10.38 3.79 2.62
C TYR A 344 -10.04 4.67 1.43
N PHE A 345 -10.02 5.97 1.68
CA PHE A 345 -9.64 6.98 0.72
C PHE A 345 -8.73 8.00 1.37
N GLY A 346 -7.63 8.35 0.71
CA GLY A 346 -6.63 9.25 1.29
C GLY A 346 -7.15 10.65 1.58
N HIS A 347 -8.07 11.16 0.76
CA HIS A 347 -8.67 12.48 0.96
C HIS A 347 -9.62 12.58 2.17
N ILE A 348 -10.15 11.44 2.63
CA ILE A 348 -11.11 11.37 3.75
C ILE A 348 -10.40 10.89 5.01
N HIS A 349 -9.56 9.87 4.88
CA HIS A 349 -9.01 9.12 6.00
C HIS A 349 -7.51 9.39 6.22
N GLY A 350 -6.86 10.14 5.31
CA GLY A 350 -5.42 10.40 5.39
C GLY A 350 -4.54 9.18 5.12
N THR A 351 -5.05 8.17 4.41
CA THR A 351 -4.42 6.86 4.18
C THR A 351 -4.08 6.63 2.70
N GLU A 352 -3.56 5.44 2.38
CA GLU A 352 -3.67 4.87 1.03
C GLU A 352 -5.14 4.54 0.70
N ASP A 353 -5.49 4.55 -0.58
CA ASP A 353 -6.84 4.13 -0.98
C ASP A 353 -6.88 2.60 -1.06
N PHE A 354 -7.89 2.01 -0.42
CA PHE A 354 -7.96 0.57 -0.18
C PHE A 354 -9.39 0.09 -0.25
N PHE A 355 -9.56 -1.16 -0.66
CA PHE A 355 -10.79 -1.92 -0.54
C PHE A 355 -10.55 -3.10 0.40
N ILE A 356 -11.49 -3.36 1.31
CA ILE A 356 -11.42 -4.45 2.29
C ILE A 356 -12.79 -5.13 2.35
N ALA A 357 -12.81 -6.46 2.22
CA ALA A 357 -14.01 -7.27 2.36
C ALA A 357 -13.74 -8.51 3.20
N THR A 358 -14.70 -8.88 4.04
CA THR A 358 -14.60 -10.02 4.95
C THR A 358 -15.53 -11.12 4.47
N LEU A 359 -14.99 -12.34 4.33
CA LEU A 359 -15.70 -13.51 3.83
C LEU A 359 -15.79 -14.57 4.94
N ARG A 360 -16.94 -15.24 5.03
CA ARG A 360 -17.11 -16.45 5.84
C ARG A 360 -16.74 -17.68 5.01
N GLY A 361 -15.98 -18.59 5.61
CA GLY A 361 -15.68 -19.86 4.97
C GLY A 361 -16.84 -20.85 5.06
N VAL A 362 -16.62 -22.03 4.49
CA VAL A 362 -17.52 -23.17 4.58
C VAL A 362 -16.84 -24.14 5.54
N SER A 363 -17.30 -24.15 6.80
CA SER A 363 -16.75 -24.99 7.86
C SER A 363 -17.05 -26.47 7.68
#